data_AF-A0AAV2AI49-F1
#
_entry.id   AF-A0AAV2AI49-F1
#
_cell.length_a   1.000
_cell.length_b   1.000
_cell.length_c   1.000
_cell.angle_alpha   90.00
_cell.angle_beta   90.00
_cell.angle_gamma   90.00
#
_symmetry.space_group_name_H-M   'P 1'
#
loop_
_entity.id
_entity.type
_entity.pdbx_description
1 polymer ?
#
loop_
_entity_poly.entity_id
_entity_poly.type
_entity_poly.pdbx_seq_one_letter_code
_entity_poly.pdbx_strand_id
1 'polypeptide(L)'
;MGDMTCLRKLFIMRHAERVDFTFGAWIPSCFDKEGNYIRKNLNMPLSVPKRKGGPLDFFKDCPLTRVGLLQATLTASEQTHLPINIEPGLFEWLSWYRDGMPKWMSVEELKNYGFNVSMDYEPILAPLDLMNIKESSEEYYNRNFLVTTKLLEKYPGNIFFVAHAASLDTCSRQLTGKPPKKEQDFLSVVPKATYASVALVEQQADGIWHLAEPPFPPLTHTNNVSFDWRTLLE
;
A
#
# COMPACT_ATOMS: atom_id res chain seq x y z
N MET A 1 16.46 20.41 32.51
CA MET A 1 15.11 19.83 32.33
C MET A 1 15.12 19.18 30.97
N GLY A 2 15.22 17.85 30.93
CA GLY A 2 15.32 17.08 29.69
C GLY A 2 14.02 17.17 28.92
N ASP A 3 14.14 17.40 27.62
CA ASP A 3 13.04 17.43 26.68
C ASP A 3 12.23 16.13 26.81
N MET A 4 10.91 16.25 26.94
CA MET A 4 10.02 15.09 27.04
C MET A 4 10.19 14.28 25.76
N THR A 5 10.83 13.11 25.85
CA THR A 5 11.04 12.19 24.74
C THR A 5 9.70 11.93 24.05
N CYS A 6 9.49 12.54 22.89
CA CYS A 6 8.28 12.28 22.10
C CYS A 6 8.28 10.79 21.76
N LEU A 7 7.34 10.05 22.37
CA LEU A 7 7.18 8.63 22.15
C LEU A 7 6.92 8.38 20.67
N ARG A 8 7.72 7.49 20.07
CA ARG A 8 7.72 7.26 18.63
C ARG A 8 6.49 6.48 18.20
N LYS A 9 5.96 6.85 17.04
CA LYS A 9 4.79 6.21 16.43
C LYS A 9 5.14 5.64 15.06
N LEU A 10 4.67 4.44 14.82
CA LEU A 10 4.65 3.80 13.51
C LEU A 10 3.19 3.63 13.08
N PHE A 11 2.82 4.31 12.01
CA PHE A 11 1.53 4.15 11.37
C PHE A 11 1.69 3.21 10.17
N ILE A 12 0.82 2.21 10.06
CA ILE A 12 0.84 1.24 8.95
C ILE A 12 -0.54 1.24 8.31
N MET A 13 -0.60 1.66 7.05
CA MET A 13 -1.83 1.83 6.30
C MET A 13 -1.88 0.90 5.10
N ARG A 14 -3.03 0.25 4.89
CA ARG A 14 -3.33 -0.45 3.64
C ARG A 14 -3.60 0.58 2.54
N HIS A 15 -3.11 0.36 1.33
CA HIS A 15 -3.52 1.13 0.17
C HIS A 15 -5.06 1.23 0.02
N ALA A 16 -5.52 2.23 -0.73
CA ALA A 16 -6.94 2.48 -0.92
C ALA A 16 -7.57 1.63 -2.05
N GLU A 17 -8.83 1.91 -2.39
CA GLU A 17 -9.60 1.21 -3.42
C GLU A 17 -8.88 1.18 -4.78
N ARG A 18 -8.81 -0.02 -5.36
CA ARG A 18 -8.11 -0.33 -6.61
C ARG A 18 -9.07 -0.49 -7.79
N VAL A 19 -8.63 -0.04 -8.97
CA VAL A 19 -9.44 -0.11 -10.20
C VAL A 19 -9.80 -1.56 -10.60
N ASP A 20 -8.88 -2.51 -10.46
CA ASP A 20 -9.10 -3.90 -10.85
C ASP A 20 -10.13 -4.63 -9.98
N PHE A 21 -10.16 -4.35 -8.68
CA PHE A 21 -11.20 -4.89 -7.78
C PHE A 21 -12.58 -4.26 -8.02
N THR A 22 -12.63 -2.98 -8.40
CA THR A 22 -13.90 -2.27 -8.66
C THR A 22 -14.48 -2.61 -10.03
N PHE A 23 -13.65 -2.81 -11.06
CA PHE A 23 -14.08 -2.93 -12.46
C PHE A 23 -13.69 -4.26 -13.13
N GLY A 24 -13.01 -5.16 -12.43
CA GLY A 24 -12.53 -6.43 -12.97
C GLY A 24 -11.46 -6.23 -14.05
N ALA A 25 -11.62 -6.93 -15.18
CA ALA A 25 -10.72 -6.85 -16.34
C ALA A 25 -10.88 -5.52 -17.10
N TRP A 26 -10.44 -4.42 -16.48
CA TRP A 26 -10.64 -3.07 -16.97
C TRP A 26 -9.75 -2.71 -18.18
N ILE A 27 -8.54 -3.25 -18.26
CA ILE A 27 -7.52 -2.88 -19.27
C ILE A 27 -8.07 -2.97 -20.71
N PRO A 28 -8.68 -4.08 -21.17
CA PRO A 28 -9.18 -4.17 -22.55
C PRO A 28 -10.28 -3.15 -22.90
N SER A 29 -11.00 -2.63 -21.90
CA SER A 29 -12.10 -1.68 -22.08
C SER A 29 -11.68 -0.21 -21.97
N CYS A 30 -10.51 0.04 -21.37
CA CYS A 30 -10.05 1.37 -20.97
C CYS A 30 -8.81 1.83 -21.73
N PHE A 31 -8.38 1.11 -22.77
CA PHE A 31 -7.31 1.54 -23.66
C PHE A 31 -7.72 1.35 -25.12
N ASP A 32 -7.40 2.31 -25.98
CA ASP A 32 -7.57 2.18 -27.43
C ASP A 32 -6.48 1.28 -28.07
N LYS A 33 -6.54 1.13 -29.39
CA LYS A 33 -5.59 0.29 -30.14
C LYS A 33 -4.16 0.87 -30.12
N GLU A 34 -4.06 2.17 -29.91
CA GLU A 34 -2.83 2.94 -29.80
C GLU A 34 -2.28 2.93 -28.35
N GLY A 35 -3.00 2.32 -27.41
CA GLY A 35 -2.61 2.20 -26.00
C GLY A 35 -2.87 3.47 -25.17
N ASN A 36 -3.70 4.40 -25.65
CA ASN A 36 -4.12 5.56 -24.90
C ASN A 36 -5.29 5.22 -23.96
N TYR A 37 -5.21 5.75 -22.75
CA TYR A 37 -6.23 5.53 -21.72
C TYR A 37 -7.54 6.26 -22.05
N ILE A 38 -8.66 5.53 -21.96
CA ILE A 38 -10.03 6.03 -22.10
C ILE A 38 -10.76 5.77 -20.79
N ARG A 39 -11.13 6.85 -20.09
CA ARG A 39 -11.95 6.78 -18.88
C ARG A 39 -13.38 6.36 -19.21
N LYS A 40 -13.83 5.22 -18.66
CA LYS A 40 -15.18 4.65 -18.90
C LYS A 40 -16.15 4.82 -17.73
N ASN A 41 -15.67 5.21 -16.55
CA ASN A 41 -16.49 5.41 -15.36
C ASN A 41 -15.96 6.58 -14.53
N LEU A 42 -16.85 7.29 -13.83
CA LEU A 42 -16.45 8.43 -13.00
C LEU A 42 -15.56 8.04 -11.82
N ASN A 43 -15.64 6.80 -11.32
CA ASN A 43 -14.74 6.33 -10.28
C ASN A 43 -13.36 5.89 -10.83
N MET A 44 -13.16 5.81 -12.15
CA MET A 44 -11.82 5.60 -12.71
C MET A 44 -10.97 6.88 -12.67
N PRO A 45 -9.62 6.77 -12.60
CA PRO A 45 -8.73 7.92 -12.61
C PRO A 45 -8.92 8.81 -13.86
N LEU A 46 -8.55 10.09 -13.74
CA LEU A 46 -8.62 11.02 -14.88
C LEU A 46 -7.60 10.67 -15.97
N SER A 47 -6.44 10.18 -15.56
CA SER A 47 -5.35 9.75 -16.40
C SER A 47 -4.55 8.67 -15.68
N VAL A 48 -3.79 7.89 -16.43
CA VAL A 48 -2.82 6.94 -15.89
C VAL A 48 -1.46 7.17 -16.54
N PRO A 49 -0.35 6.83 -15.85
CA PRO A 49 0.98 6.91 -16.44
C PRO A 49 1.08 6.11 -17.76
N LYS A 50 1.76 6.63 -18.78
CA LYS A 50 2.24 5.79 -19.88
C LYS A 50 3.34 4.89 -19.35
N ARG A 51 3.12 3.58 -19.42
CA ARG A 51 4.04 2.54 -18.95
C ARG A 51 4.94 2.06 -20.10
N LYS A 52 6.18 1.69 -19.79
CA LYS A 52 7.15 1.23 -20.78
C LYS A 52 6.70 -0.02 -21.55
N GLY A 53 6.04 -0.97 -20.89
CA GLY A 53 5.46 -2.17 -21.50
C GLY A 53 4.02 -1.99 -21.99
N GLY A 54 3.50 -0.76 -21.99
CA GLY A 54 2.14 -0.44 -22.42
C GLY A 54 1.07 -0.82 -21.38
N PRO A 55 -0.21 -0.88 -21.79
CA PRO A 55 -1.34 -1.05 -20.87
C PRO A 55 -1.30 -2.30 -20.01
N LEU A 56 -0.66 -3.38 -20.47
CA LEU A 56 -0.60 -4.65 -19.74
C LEU A 56 0.26 -4.59 -18.48
N ASP A 57 1.18 -3.61 -18.35
CA ASP A 57 1.96 -3.41 -17.14
C ASP A 57 1.07 -3.09 -15.92
N PHE A 58 -0.16 -2.59 -16.14
CA PHE A 58 -1.13 -2.34 -15.08
C PHE A 58 -1.80 -3.59 -14.52
N PHE A 59 -1.63 -4.77 -15.12
CA PHE A 59 -2.37 -5.99 -14.74
C PHE A 59 -2.09 -6.41 -13.28
N LYS A 60 -0.86 -6.24 -12.81
CA LYS A 60 -0.42 -6.53 -11.43
C LYS A 60 0.00 -5.28 -10.64
N ASP A 61 -0.10 -4.11 -11.27
CA ASP A 61 0.28 -2.81 -10.71
C ASP A 61 -0.79 -1.77 -11.05
N CYS A 62 -2.02 -2.02 -10.59
CA CYS A 62 -3.18 -1.23 -10.95
C CYS A 62 -3.22 0.11 -10.19
N PRO A 63 -3.82 1.16 -10.78
CA PRO A 63 -3.97 2.43 -10.09
C PRO A 63 -5.11 2.40 -9.07
N LEU A 64 -5.12 3.40 -8.18
CA LEU A 64 -6.27 3.71 -7.33
C LEU A 64 -7.45 4.26 -8.16
N THR A 65 -8.65 4.03 -7.66
CA THR A 65 -9.86 4.72 -8.14
C THR A 65 -9.91 6.17 -7.60
N ARG A 66 -10.91 6.94 -8.05
CA ARG A 66 -11.20 8.28 -7.51
C ARG A 66 -11.70 8.21 -6.06
N VAL A 67 -12.51 7.21 -5.71
CA VAL A 67 -12.92 6.92 -4.34
C VAL A 67 -11.72 6.47 -3.51
N GLY A 68 -10.82 5.67 -4.07
CA GLY A 68 -9.55 5.29 -3.42
C GLY A 68 -8.68 6.50 -3.11
N LEU A 69 -8.56 7.44 -4.04
CA LEU A 69 -7.88 8.71 -3.79
C LEU A 69 -8.55 9.52 -2.67
N LEU A 70 -9.88 9.56 -2.64
CA LEU A 70 -10.63 10.21 -1.55
C LEU A 70 -10.40 9.51 -0.21
N GLN A 71 -10.44 8.17 -0.15
CA GLN A 71 -10.13 7.39 1.06
C GLN A 71 -8.73 7.74 1.59
N ALA A 72 -7.71 7.75 0.72
CA ALA A 72 -6.36 8.10 1.11
C ALA A 72 -6.26 9.54 1.65
N THR A 73 -6.92 10.49 0.98
CA THR A 73 -6.92 11.91 1.37
C THR A 73 -7.60 12.13 2.72
N LEU A 74 -8.73 11.46 2.98
CA LEU A 74 -9.46 11.55 4.25
C LEU A 74 -8.69 10.94 5.42
N THR A 75 -7.97 9.83 5.19
CA THR A 75 -7.25 9.11 6.26
C THR A 75 -5.92 9.77 6.63
N ALA A 76 -5.10 10.15 5.65
CA ALA A 76 -3.72 10.57 5.89
C ALA A 76 -3.52 12.10 5.95
N SER A 77 -4.56 12.89 5.67
CA SER A 77 -4.51 14.36 5.50
C SER A 77 -3.55 14.82 4.40
N GLU A 78 -3.55 16.12 4.06
CA GLU A 78 -2.74 16.72 2.99
C GLU A 78 -1.24 16.86 3.35
N GLN A 79 -0.63 15.87 4.02
CA GLN A 79 0.83 15.83 4.25
C GLN A 79 1.58 15.52 2.94
N THR A 80 1.49 16.43 1.98
CA THR A 80 2.00 16.30 0.62
C THR A 80 3.44 16.80 0.47
N HIS A 81 3.97 17.48 1.50
CA HIS A 81 5.28 18.12 1.45
C HIS A 81 6.45 17.16 1.70
N LEU A 82 6.22 16.04 2.40
CA LEU A 82 7.27 15.06 2.66
C LEU A 82 7.44 14.13 1.44
N PRO A 83 8.67 13.98 0.92
CA PRO A 83 8.94 13.01 -0.13
C PRO A 83 8.69 11.57 0.33
N ILE A 84 8.12 10.77 -0.56
CA ILE A 84 7.81 9.35 -0.36
C ILE A 84 9.07 8.53 -0.66
N ASN A 85 9.48 7.72 0.30
CA ASN A 85 10.54 6.72 0.13
C ASN A 85 9.92 5.43 -0.43
N ILE A 86 10.44 4.94 -1.55
CA ILE A 86 9.97 3.70 -2.18
C ILE A 86 10.74 2.51 -1.61
N GLU A 87 10.09 1.72 -0.75
CA GLU A 87 10.67 0.54 -0.10
C GLU A 87 10.06 -0.76 -0.66
N PRO A 88 10.74 -1.45 -1.60
CA PRO A 88 10.30 -2.74 -2.12
C PRO A 88 10.10 -3.79 -1.01
N GLY A 89 10.89 -3.76 0.06
CA GLY A 89 10.79 -4.70 1.16
C GLY A 89 9.43 -4.72 1.89
N LEU A 90 8.59 -3.69 1.70
CA LEU A 90 7.22 -3.62 2.19
C LEU A 90 6.17 -4.19 1.21
N PHE A 91 6.60 -4.65 0.03
CA PHE A 91 5.72 -5.29 -0.94
C PHE A 91 5.07 -6.55 -0.37
N GLU A 92 3.91 -6.88 -0.93
CA GLU A 92 3.03 -7.95 -0.50
C GLU A 92 3.69 -9.35 -0.47
N TRP A 93 3.02 -10.32 0.14
CA TRP A 93 3.46 -11.71 0.21
C TRP A 93 3.73 -12.29 -1.18
N LEU A 94 4.97 -12.71 -1.44
CA LEU A 94 5.40 -13.12 -2.79
C LEU A 94 4.71 -14.41 -3.27
N SER A 95 4.19 -15.23 -2.34
CA SER A 95 3.40 -16.41 -2.70
C SER A 95 2.10 -16.10 -3.46
N TRP A 96 1.61 -14.85 -3.45
CA TRP A 96 0.49 -14.41 -4.30
C TRP A 96 0.90 -14.05 -5.73
N TYR A 97 2.19 -14.06 -6.05
CA TYR A 97 2.75 -13.63 -7.35
C TYR A 97 3.53 -14.75 -8.05
N ARG A 98 3.16 -16.02 -7.81
CA ARG A 98 3.82 -17.20 -8.39
C ARG A 98 3.79 -17.24 -9.92
N ASP A 99 2.83 -16.59 -10.53
CA ASP A 99 2.64 -16.43 -11.98
C ASP A 99 3.32 -15.17 -12.54
N GLY A 100 4.16 -14.50 -11.73
CA GLY A 100 5.03 -13.41 -12.16
C GLY A 100 4.86 -12.14 -11.32
N MET A 101 5.97 -11.41 -11.17
CA MET A 101 6.00 -10.13 -10.44
C MET A 101 5.40 -8.99 -11.26
N PRO A 102 4.82 -7.97 -10.60
CA PRO A 102 4.43 -6.73 -11.28
C PRO A 102 5.61 -6.03 -11.93
N LYS A 103 5.32 -5.28 -13.00
CA LYS A 103 6.29 -4.42 -13.66
C LYS A 103 6.24 -3.02 -13.03
N TRP A 104 6.81 -2.84 -11.85
CA TRP A 104 6.78 -1.55 -11.13
C TRP A 104 7.35 -0.39 -11.95
N MET A 105 6.83 0.81 -11.70
CA MET A 105 7.50 2.04 -12.13
C MET A 105 8.82 2.22 -11.38
N SER A 106 9.82 2.68 -12.10
CA SER A 106 11.04 3.26 -11.52
C SER A 106 10.73 4.53 -10.73
N VAL A 107 11.63 4.90 -9.82
CA VAL A 107 11.50 6.14 -9.04
C VAL A 107 11.54 7.36 -9.96
N GLU A 108 12.33 7.30 -11.04
CA GLU A 108 12.39 8.32 -12.09
C GLU A 108 11.05 8.45 -12.82
N GLU A 109 10.42 7.33 -13.20
CA GLU A 109 9.09 7.36 -13.80
C GLU A 109 8.08 7.98 -12.84
N LEU A 110 8.04 7.57 -11.57
CA LEU A 110 7.15 8.15 -10.57
C LEU A 110 7.36 9.68 -10.46
N LYS A 111 8.60 10.14 -10.36
CA LYS A 111 8.91 11.57 -10.30
C LYS A 111 8.46 12.32 -11.54
N ASN A 112 8.66 11.75 -12.74
CA ASN A 112 8.23 12.35 -14.00
C ASN A 112 6.69 12.46 -14.12
N TYR A 113 5.95 11.58 -13.44
CA TYR A 113 4.49 11.67 -13.34
C TYR A 113 3.99 12.53 -12.16
N GLY A 114 4.90 13.26 -11.49
CA GLY A 114 4.56 14.25 -10.47
C GLY A 114 4.35 13.67 -9.07
N PHE A 115 4.71 12.40 -8.83
CA PHE A 115 4.73 11.87 -7.47
C PHE A 115 5.89 12.50 -6.69
N ASN A 116 5.63 13.00 -5.48
CA ASN A 116 6.64 13.54 -4.59
C ASN A 116 7.46 12.38 -3.98
N VAL A 117 8.36 11.79 -4.75
CA VAL A 117 9.23 10.68 -4.32
C VAL A 117 10.64 11.16 -4.02
N SER A 118 11.28 10.55 -3.03
CA SER A 118 12.69 10.78 -2.71
C SER A 118 13.58 10.04 -3.72
N MET A 119 14.50 10.76 -4.36
CA MET A 119 15.49 10.15 -5.26
C MET A 119 16.73 9.65 -4.50
N ASP A 120 16.96 10.16 -3.29
CA ASP A 120 18.15 9.86 -2.48
C ASP A 120 17.89 8.70 -1.50
N TYR A 121 16.68 8.12 -1.54
CA TYR A 121 16.33 7.02 -0.68
C TYR A 121 16.96 5.71 -1.17
N GLU A 122 17.87 5.17 -0.36
CA GLU A 122 18.37 3.81 -0.52
C GLU A 122 17.46 2.81 0.23
N PRO A 123 16.81 1.87 -0.48
CA PRO A 123 15.92 0.90 0.15
C PRO A 123 16.67 -0.12 1.00
N ILE A 124 16.01 -0.62 2.03
CA ILE A 124 16.51 -1.71 2.87
C ILE A 124 16.61 -3.00 2.04
N LEU A 125 15.62 -3.26 1.18
CA LEU A 125 15.62 -4.36 0.21
C LEU A 125 15.36 -3.83 -1.20
N ALA A 126 16.23 -4.19 -2.13
CA ALA A 126 16.07 -3.85 -3.53
C ALA A 126 15.03 -4.76 -4.22
N PRO A 127 14.49 -4.37 -5.39
CA PRO A 127 13.56 -5.22 -6.15
C PRO A 127 14.13 -6.61 -6.49
N LEU A 128 15.44 -6.71 -6.69
CA LEU A 128 16.14 -7.97 -6.97
C LEU A 128 16.10 -8.94 -5.78
N ASP A 129 16.03 -8.43 -4.55
CA ASP A 129 15.97 -9.25 -3.34
C ASP A 129 14.60 -9.96 -3.20
N LEU A 130 13.59 -9.50 -3.93
CA LEU A 130 12.22 -10.02 -3.94
C LEU A 130 11.97 -11.05 -5.06
N MET A 131 13.02 -11.63 -5.64
CA MET A 131 12.90 -12.57 -6.74
C MET A 131 12.57 -14.00 -6.32
N ASN A 132 12.68 -14.34 -5.02
CA ASN A 132 12.25 -15.64 -4.52
C ASN A 132 10.72 -15.70 -4.36
N ILE A 133 10.02 -16.05 -5.43
CA ILE A 133 8.55 -16.17 -5.47
C ILE A 133 7.96 -17.32 -4.60
N LYS A 134 8.81 -18.06 -3.87
CA LYS A 134 8.42 -19.16 -2.96
C LYS A 134 8.50 -18.76 -1.48
N GLU A 135 8.28 -17.50 -1.17
CA GLU A 135 8.23 -16.99 0.20
C GLU A 135 7.10 -17.67 1.01
N SER A 136 7.45 -18.30 2.12
CA SER A 136 6.51 -18.77 3.14
C SER A 136 5.93 -17.61 3.94
N SER A 137 4.82 -17.84 4.65
CA SER A 137 4.24 -16.80 5.52
C SER A 137 5.24 -16.31 6.58
N GLU A 138 6.02 -17.22 7.18
CA GLU A 138 7.04 -16.87 8.18
C GLU A 138 8.18 -16.02 7.61
N GLU A 139 8.66 -16.35 6.40
CA GLU A 139 9.67 -15.54 5.71
C GLU A 139 9.14 -14.14 5.40
N TYR A 140 7.86 -14.01 5.04
CA TYR A 140 7.22 -12.70 4.83
C TYR A 140 7.17 -11.86 6.11
N TYR A 141 6.78 -12.47 7.24
CA TYR A 141 6.84 -11.81 8.56
C TYR A 141 8.27 -11.36 8.87
N ASN A 142 9.26 -12.24 8.69
CA ASN A 142 10.66 -11.92 8.96
C ASN A 142 11.20 -10.81 8.07
N ARG A 143 10.84 -10.79 6.78
CA ARG A 143 11.18 -9.71 5.86
C ARG A 143 10.60 -8.37 6.32
N ASN A 144 9.30 -8.32 6.62
CA ASN A 144 8.66 -7.09 7.06
C ASN A 144 9.17 -6.63 8.44
N PHE A 145 9.48 -7.56 9.34
CA PHE A 145 10.10 -7.21 10.62
C PHE A 145 11.50 -6.62 10.43
N LEU A 146 12.34 -7.21 9.59
CA LEU A 146 13.67 -6.68 9.25
C LEU A 146 13.59 -5.26 8.68
N VAL A 147 12.72 -5.04 7.70
CA VAL A 147 12.54 -3.72 7.06
C VAL A 147 12.04 -2.71 8.09
N THR A 148 11.05 -3.09 8.89
CA THR A 148 10.47 -2.22 9.92
C THR A 148 11.51 -1.79 10.96
N THR A 149 12.28 -2.74 11.51
CA THR A 149 13.31 -2.42 12.52
C THR A 149 14.43 -1.57 11.95
N LYS A 150 14.90 -1.87 10.73
CA LYS A 150 15.94 -1.08 10.07
C LYS A 150 15.49 0.35 9.79
N LEU A 151 14.24 0.56 9.39
CA LEU A 151 13.70 1.91 9.19
C LEU A 151 13.52 2.67 10.50
N LEU A 152 13.06 2.00 11.55
CA LEU A 152 12.98 2.58 12.90
C LEU A 152 14.39 2.93 13.43
N GLU A 153 15.42 2.12 13.18
CA GLU A 153 16.81 2.42 13.53
C GLU A 153 17.37 3.62 12.74
N LYS A 154 17.07 3.68 11.42
CA LYS A 154 17.64 4.66 10.49
C LYS A 154 17.06 6.07 10.68
N TYR A 155 15.77 6.20 10.97
CA TYR A 155 15.09 7.48 11.03
C TYR A 155 14.61 7.81 12.44
N PRO A 156 14.83 9.04 12.96
CA PRO A 156 14.17 9.51 14.18
C PRO A 156 12.71 9.90 13.91
N GLY A 157 11.90 9.99 14.98
CA GLY A 157 10.52 10.47 14.90
C GLY A 157 9.51 9.43 14.42
N ASN A 158 8.33 9.93 14.02
CA ASN A 158 7.22 9.10 13.58
C ASN A 158 7.43 8.65 12.12
N ILE A 159 7.00 7.43 11.83
CA ILE A 159 7.10 6.83 10.50
C ILE A 159 5.71 6.42 10.02
N PHE A 160 5.44 6.61 8.73
CA PHE A 160 4.19 6.22 8.10
C PHE A 160 4.46 5.28 6.92
N PHE A 161 3.99 4.04 7.04
CA PHE A 161 4.01 3.06 5.97
C PHE A 161 2.67 3.04 5.25
N VAL A 162 2.71 3.14 3.92
CA VAL A 162 1.57 2.84 3.04
C VAL A 162 1.95 1.61 2.23
N ALA A 163 1.29 0.49 2.52
CA ALA A 163 1.61 -0.81 1.95
C ALA A 163 0.31 -1.60 1.70
N HIS A 164 0.23 -2.83 2.20
CA HIS A 164 -0.87 -3.73 1.89
C HIS A 164 -1.67 -4.17 3.13
N ALA A 165 -2.70 -4.99 2.92
CA ALA A 165 -3.59 -5.44 3.98
C ALA A 165 -2.84 -6.25 5.04
N ALA A 166 -1.96 -7.14 4.58
CA ALA A 166 -1.12 -7.97 5.44
C ALA A 166 -0.13 -7.14 6.27
N SER A 167 0.37 -6.03 5.71
CA SER A 167 1.39 -5.18 6.31
C SER A 167 0.99 -4.67 7.70
N LEU A 168 -0.31 -4.46 7.94
CA LEU A 168 -0.84 -4.05 9.24
C LEU A 168 -0.49 -5.02 10.37
N ASP A 169 -0.44 -6.33 10.10
CA ASP A 169 -0.02 -7.34 11.09
C ASP A 169 1.47 -7.68 10.92
N THR A 170 1.97 -7.88 9.70
CA THR A 170 3.36 -8.34 9.50
C THR A 170 4.41 -7.31 9.93
N CYS A 171 4.13 -6.01 9.79
CA CYS A 171 5.05 -4.96 10.25
C CYS A 171 4.91 -4.65 11.75
N SER A 172 3.78 -4.99 12.39
CA SER A 172 3.55 -4.68 13.82
C SER A 172 3.78 -5.87 14.76
N ARG A 173 3.62 -7.10 14.27
CA ARG A 173 3.47 -8.28 15.14
C ARG A 173 4.72 -8.59 15.94
N GLN A 174 5.85 -8.81 15.27
CA GLN A 174 7.13 -9.05 15.93
C GLN A 174 7.63 -7.81 16.66
N LEU A 175 7.36 -6.61 16.14
CA LEU A 175 7.67 -5.35 16.80
C LEU A 175 7.02 -5.26 18.19
N THR A 176 5.79 -5.76 18.33
CA THR A 176 5.06 -5.84 19.61
C THR A 176 5.31 -7.13 20.41
N GLY A 177 6.42 -7.84 20.11
CA GLY A 177 6.87 -9.02 20.86
C GLY A 177 6.09 -10.31 20.59
N LYS A 178 5.25 -10.36 19.56
CA LYS A 178 4.46 -11.56 19.19
C LYS A 178 5.17 -12.34 18.08
N PRO A 179 5.15 -13.69 18.11
CA PRO A 179 5.77 -14.49 17.04
C PRO A 179 4.96 -14.38 15.74
N PRO A 180 5.59 -14.65 14.56
CA PRO A 180 4.89 -14.78 13.29
C PRO A 180 3.65 -15.67 13.36
N LYS A 181 2.60 -15.37 12.58
CA LYS A 181 1.45 -16.27 12.46
C LYS A 181 1.80 -17.43 11.53
N LYS A 182 1.20 -18.59 11.80
CA LYS A 182 1.10 -19.65 10.79
C LYS A 182 0.19 -19.18 9.65
N GLU A 183 0.41 -19.75 8.47
CA GLU A 183 -0.27 -19.34 7.24
C GLU A 183 -1.81 -19.28 7.36
N GLN A 184 -2.44 -20.26 7.99
CA GLN A 184 -3.90 -20.29 8.17
C GLN A 184 -4.41 -19.10 8.99
N ASP A 185 -3.73 -18.77 10.09
CA ASP A 185 -4.11 -17.64 10.94
C ASP A 185 -3.82 -16.31 10.25
N PHE A 186 -2.71 -16.22 9.51
CA PHE A 186 -2.36 -15.08 8.68
C PHE A 186 -3.46 -14.78 7.65
N LEU A 187 -3.86 -15.80 6.88
CA LEU A 187 -4.92 -15.69 5.86
C LEU A 187 -6.28 -15.31 6.45
N SER A 188 -6.54 -15.63 7.74
CA SER A 188 -7.76 -15.21 8.42
C SER A 188 -7.80 -13.73 8.81
N VAL A 189 -6.63 -13.07 8.89
CA VAL A 189 -6.51 -11.67 9.33
C VAL A 189 -6.53 -10.70 8.15
N VAL A 190 -5.89 -11.06 7.03
CA VAL A 190 -5.80 -10.20 5.84
C VAL A 190 -7.14 -9.61 5.40
N PRO A 191 -8.25 -10.38 5.29
CA PRO A 191 -9.54 -9.85 4.82
C PRO A 191 -10.17 -8.83 5.78
N LYS A 192 -9.72 -8.77 7.04
CA LYS A 192 -10.25 -7.84 8.06
C LYS A 192 -9.71 -6.42 7.88
N ALA A 193 -8.55 -6.26 7.24
CA ALA A 193 -7.98 -4.96 6.94
C ALA A 193 -8.61 -4.42 5.65
N THR A 194 -9.59 -3.52 5.75
CA THR A 194 -10.25 -2.89 4.60
C THR A 194 -9.38 -1.77 4.01
N TYR A 195 -9.75 -1.25 2.84
CA TYR A 195 -9.03 -0.15 2.19
C TYR A 195 -8.83 1.02 3.15
N ALA A 196 -7.63 1.61 3.14
CA ALA A 196 -7.26 2.73 4.00
C ALA A 196 -7.33 2.46 5.52
N SER A 197 -7.46 1.20 5.96
CA SER A 197 -7.31 0.83 7.37
C SER A 197 -5.91 1.16 7.87
N VAL A 198 -5.82 1.64 9.12
CA VAL A 198 -4.55 2.01 9.78
C VAL A 198 -4.37 1.23 11.07
N ALA A 199 -3.20 0.63 11.24
CA ALA A 199 -2.69 0.16 12.52
C ALA A 199 -1.68 1.18 13.07
N LEU A 200 -1.79 1.51 14.35
CA LEU A 200 -0.84 2.35 15.06
C LEU A 200 -0.05 1.49 16.05
N VAL A 201 1.28 1.59 15.97
CA VAL A 201 2.21 1.04 16.95
C VAL A 201 2.93 2.21 17.64
N GLU A 202 2.92 2.25 18.96
CA GLU A 202 3.57 3.30 19.75
C GLU A 202 4.65 2.71 20.66
N GLN A 203 5.78 3.40 20.74
CA GLN A 203 6.85 3.08 21.67
C GLN A 203 6.54 3.66 23.05
N GLN A 204 6.65 2.88 24.11
CA GLN A 204 6.54 3.36 25.50
C GLN A 204 7.89 3.87 26.01
N ALA A 205 7.89 4.48 27.20
CA ALA A 205 9.08 5.07 27.82
C ALA A 205 10.19 4.02 28.12
N ASP A 206 9.82 2.75 28.26
CA ASP A 206 10.73 1.61 28.43
C ASP A 206 11.31 1.08 27.11
N GLY A 207 10.93 1.69 25.97
CA GLY A 207 11.35 1.29 24.64
C GLY A 207 10.52 0.18 24.00
N ILE A 208 9.53 -0.37 24.71
CA ILE A 208 8.66 -1.46 24.22
C ILE A 208 7.58 -0.88 23.30
N TRP A 209 7.34 -1.56 22.19
CA TRP A 209 6.29 -1.20 21.23
C TRP A 209 5.00 -1.94 21.52
N HIS A 210 3.86 -1.26 21.38
CA HIS A 210 2.53 -1.83 21.53
C HIS A 210 1.57 -1.27 20.50
N LEU A 211 0.53 -2.03 20.17
CA LEU A 211 -0.58 -1.52 19.37
C LEU A 211 -1.40 -0.53 20.21
N ALA A 212 -1.76 0.59 19.60
CA ALA A 212 -2.58 1.63 20.20
C ALA A 212 -3.74 2.01 19.27
N GLU A 213 -4.72 2.75 19.81
CA GLU A 213 -5.83 3.29 19.04
C GLU A 213 -5.35 4.46 18.17
N PRO A 214 -5.56 4.44 16.84
CA PRO A 214 -5.25 5.58 15.98
C PRO A 214 -5.94 6.87 16.47
N PRO A 215 -5.28 8.04 16.39
CA PRO A 215 -5.83 9.31 16.91
C PRO A 215 -6.91 9.93 16.00
N PHE A 216 -7.58 9.11 15.19
CA PHE A 216 -8.62 9.50 14.23
C PHE A 216 -9.61 8.35 14.04
N PRO A 217 -10.87 8.66 13.67
CA PRO A 217 -11.89 7.64 13.49
C PRO A 217 -11.64 6.76 12.25
N PRO A 218 -12.21 5.55 12.20
CA PRO A 218 -12.18 4.72 10.99
C PRO A 218 -13.06 5.31 9.87
N LEU A 219 -12.79 4.92 8.63
CA LEU A 219 -13.57 5.28 7.44
C LEU A 219 -14.44 4.10 6.98
N THR A 220 -15.74 4.34 6.82
CA THR A 220 -16.71 3.35 6.35
C THR A 220 -17.68 3.97 5.34
N HIS A 221 -17.93 3.28 4.23
CA HIS A 221 -18.98 3.65 3.27
C HIS A 221 -19.53 2.39 2.56
N THR A 222 -20.69 2.51 1.93
CA THR A 222 -21.29 1.44 1.12
C THR A 222 -20.77 1.44 -0.32
N ASN A 223 -21.08 0.38 -1.07
CA ASN A 223 -20.83 0.31 -2.50
C ASN A 223 -21.83 1.17 -3.29
N ASN A 224 -21.44 1.59 -4.49
CA ASN A 224 -22.31 2.29 -5.44
C ASN A 224 -22.23 1.62 -6.82
N VAL A 225 -23.37 1.13 -7.33
CA VAL A 225 -23.44 0.33 -8.56
C VAL A 225 -23.59 1.25 -9.78
N SER A 226 -23.00 0.85 -10.91
CA SER A 226 -23.15 1.60 -12.16
C SER A 226 -24.58 1.50 -12.69
N PHE A 227 -25.15 2.64 -13.07
CA PHE A 227 -26.48 2.72 -13.67
C PHE A 227 -26.40 2.78 -15.20
N ASP A 228 -27.13 1.93 -15.90
CA ASP A 228 -27.34 2.04 -17.35
C ASP A 228 -28.67 2.73 -17.62
N TRP A 229 -28.61 3.96 -18.12
CA TRP A 229 -29.82 4.76 -18.39
C TRP A 229 -30.72 4.15 -19.48
N ARG A 230 -30.18 3.25 -20.33
CA ARG A 230 -30.97 2.60 -21.40
C ARG A 230 -32.08 1.73 -20.88
N THR A 231 -32.03 1.28 -19.63
CA THR A 231 -33.12 0.54 -18.98
C THR A 231 -34.40 1.38 -18.85
N LEU A 232 -34.32 2.70 -19.05
CA LEU A 232 -35.47 3.61 -19.04
C LEU A 232 -36.08 3.84 -20.44
N LEU A 233 -35.49 3.29 -21.50
CA LEU A 233 -36.03 3.38 -22.86
C LEU A 233 -37.10 2.32 -23.15
N GLU A 234 -37.40 1.48 -22.17
CA GLU A 234 -38.48 0.48 -22.19
C GLU A 234 -39.86 1.12 -22.00
#